data_AF-A0A3D1ZKD1-F1
#
_entry.id   AF-A0A3D1ZKD1-F1
#
_cell.length_a   1.000
_cell.length_b   1.000
_cell.length_c   1.000
_cell.angle_alpha   90.00
_cell.angle_beta   90.00
_cell.angle_gamma   90.00
#
_symmetry.space_group_name_H-M   'P 1'
#
loop_
_entity.id
_entity.type
_entity.pdbx_description
1 polymer ?
#
loop_
_entity_poly.entity_id
_entity_poly.type
_entity_poly.pdbx_seq_one_letter_code
_entity_poly.pdbx_strand_id
1 'polypeptide(L)'
;TASHAYGPHHKRTIDAYQRIDGIIGSIVNRLKKFGVWDRTHLMIASDHGHSQTQDHLDLTRLVSELGYSVFEHPSIYPRKLDAAVAVSGNAFANVYVASDGRWERSLVGDELEREHQRLLETLRHRPEVEWAAYRHDNGAVKIISDSGAGLVRRKGERFIYSYEGSDPLELGFSSASVHESEALELTIDGRFPDALEQLSQIFTSERTGDLVVTSKPGYDLRGKREWPEHRSSHGALCREHMKVPILSNRPLSASGPVRTVDIFPTIAESLDLTSTKPIPGRSLW
;
A
#
# COMPACT_ATOMS: atom_id res chain seq x y z
N THR A 1 -0.78 -12.83 12.49
CA THR A 1 -1.45 -12.19 13.67
C THR A 1 -2.82 -12.82 13.87
N ALA A 2 -3.52 -12.55 14.99
CA ALA A 2 -4.87 -13.09 15.22
C ALA A 2 -5.86 -12.68 14.11
N SER A 3 -5.72 -11.46 13.58
CA SER A 3 -6.49 -11.00 12.42
C SER A 3 -6.26 -11.92 11.22
N HIS A 4 -5.01 -12.12 10.77
CA HIS A 4 -4.75 -13.00 9.60
C HIS A 4 -5.35 -14.40 9.73
N ALA A 5 -5.29 -15.01 10.92
CA ALA A 5 -5.75 -16.38 11.11
C ALA A 5 -7.28 -16.52 11.25
N TYR A 6 -7.99 -15.50 11.73
CA TYR A 6 -9.41 -15.62 12.10
C TYR A 6 -10.32 -14.54 11.51
N GLY A 7 -9.77 -13.48 10.94
CA GLY A 7 -10.46 -12.30 10.47
C GLY A 7 -10.47 -11.14 11.49
N PRO A 8 -10.73 -9.91 11.03
CA PRO A 8 -10.68 -8.70 11.87
C PRO A 8 -11.78 -8.66 12.94
N HIS A 9 -12.94 -9.27 12.67
CA HIS A 9 -14.12 -9.24 13.55
C HIS A 9 -14.25 -10.46 14.47
N HIS A 10 -13.31 -11.41 14.39
CA HIS A 10 -13.38 -12.61 15.20
C HIS A 10 -13.10 -12.29 16.69
N LYS A 11 -13.78 -12.99 17.61
CA LYS A 11 -13.63 -12.79 19.06
C LYS A 11 -12.17 -12.79 19.52
N ARG A 12 -11.33 -13.69 18.98
CA ARG A 12 -9.88 -13.71 19.31
C ARG A 12 -9.14 -12.44 18.93
N THR A 13 -9.54 -11.79 17.85
CA THR A 13 -8.98 -10.51 17.39
C THR A 13 -9.44 -9.39 18.30
N ILE A 14 -10.74 -9.34 18.63
CA ILE A 14 -11.28 -8.36 19.58
C ILE A 14 -10.66 -8.51 20.98
N ASP A 15 -10.57 -9.74 21.49
CA ASP A 15 -9.91 -10.04 22.77
C ASP A 15 -8.43 -9.60 22.74
N ALA A 16 -7.76 -9.65 21.56
CA ALA A 16 -6.39 -9.15 21.42
C ALA A 16 -6.32 -7.63 21.55
N TYR A 17 -7.24 -6.89 20.91
CA TYR A 17 -7.33 -5.44 21.08
C TYR A 17 -7.60 -5.04 22.54
N GLN A 18 -8.51 -5.74 23.23
CA GLN A 18 -8.78 -5.50 24.66
C GLN A 18 -7.54 -5.77 25.55
N ARG A 19 -6.74 -6.77 25.21
CA ARG A 19 -5.46 -7.01 25.90
C ARG A 19 -4.47 -5.87 25.66
N ILE A 20 -4.36 -5.38 24.43
CA ILE A 20 -3.49 -4.24 24.09
C ILE A 20 -3.90 -3.00 24.87
N ASP A 21 -5.20 -2.70 24.93
CA ASP A 21 -5.75 -1.59 25.74
C ASP A 21 -5.33 -1.70 27.22
N GLY A 22 -5.52 -2.87 27.84
CA GLY A 22 -5.09 -3.11 29.22
C GLY A 22 -3.57 -2.99 29.45
N ILE A 23 -2.76 -3.38 28.45
CA ILE A 23 -1.30 -3.20 28.48
C ILE A 23 -0.95 -1.72 28.43
N ILE A 24 -1.57 -0.93 27.54
CA ILE A 24 -1.37 0.52 27.45
C ILE A 24 -1.73 1.18 28.78
N GLY A 25 -2.89 0.85 29.35
CA GLY A 25 -3.29 1.36 30.68
C GLY A 25 -2.28 1.02 31.77
N SER A 26 -1.69 -0.18 31.74
CA SER A 26 -0.65 -0.60 32.67
C SER A 26 0.66 0.19 32.50
N ILE A 27 1.06 0.50 31.26
CA ILE A 27 2.22 1.34 30.97
C ILE A 27 1.99 2.75 31.54
N VAL A 28 0.85 3.36 31.24
CA VAL A 28 0.48 4.70 31.74
C VAL A 28 0.51 4.74 33.27
N ASN A 29 -0.08 3.74 33.94
CA ASN A 29 -0.09 3.66 35.40
C ASN A 29 1.32 3.55 36.00
N ARG A 30 2.23 2.82 35.35
CA ARG A 30 3.63 2.72 35.79
C ARG A 30 4.38 4.05 35.61
N LEU A 31 4.19 4.73 34.47
CA LEU A 31 4.78 6.05 34.22
C LEU A 31 4.31 7.10 35.24
N LYS A 32 3.03 7.06 35.63
CA LYS A 32 2.48 7.90 36.71
C LYS A 32 3.10 7.58 38.06
N LYS A 33 3.22 6.30 38.42
CA LYS A 33 3.88 5.87 39.68
C LYS A 33 5.35 6.27 39.76
N PHE A 34 6.05 6.30 38.63
CA PHE A 34 7.43 6.81 38.55
C PHE A 34 7.54 8.34 38.53
N GLY A 35 6.41 9.07 38.51
CA GLY A 35 6.41 10.52 38.46
C GLY A 35 6.96 11.11 37.15
N VAL A 36 6.91 10.35 36.05
CA VAL A 36 7.46 10.78 34.75
C VAL A 36 6.40 10.97 33.67
N TRP A 37 5.13 10.69 33.97
CA TRP A 37 4.04 10.77 32.99
C TRP A 37 3.91 12.14 32.31
N ASP A 38 3.93 13.24 33.08
CA ASP A 38 3.70 14.59 32.53
C ASP A 38 4.83 15.05 31.58
N ARG A 39 6.03 14.48 31.76
CA ARG A 39 7.19 14.69 30.87
C ARG A 39 7.37 13.60 29.81
N THR A 40 6.43 12.67 29.68
CA THR A 40 6.47 11.61 28.67
C THR A 40 5.48 11.93 27.55
N HIS A 41 5.95 12.03 26.32
CA HIS A 41 5.08 12.04 25.14
C HIS A 41 4.84 10.59 24.69
N LEU A 42 3.58 10.16 24.72
CA LEU A 42 3.15 8.86 24.24
C LEU A 42 2.38 9.06 22.93
N MET A 43 2.90 8.49 21.85
CA MET A 43 2.18 8.36 20.59
C MET A 43 1.91 6.88 20.30
N ILE A 44 0.72 6.57 19.80
CA ILE A 44 0.30 5.23 19.39
C ILE A 44 -0.18 5.31 17.94
N ALA A 45 0.32 4.44 17.09
CA ALA A 45 -0.09 4.33 15.69
C ALA A 45 -0.16 2.87 15.25
N SER A 46 -0.66 2.65 14.04
CA SER A 46 -0.57 1.37 13.34
C SER A 46 0.28 1.55 12.08
N ASP A 47 0.94 0.49 11.66
CA ASP A 47 1.65 0.41 10.38
C ASP A 47 0.69 0.32 9.20
N HIS A 48 -0.41 -0.41 9.37
CA HIS A 48 -1.49 -0.51 8.40
C HIS A 48 -2.83 -0.87 9.06
N GLY A 49 -3.90 -0.80 8.27
CA GLY A 49 -5.22 -1.35 8.57
C GLY A 49 -5.37 -2.78 8.04
N HIS A 50 -6.61 -3.28 7.98
CA HIS A 50 -6.90 -4.66 7.60
C HIS A 50 -8.33 -4.80 7.05
N SER A 51 -8.54 -5.64 6.04
CA SER A 51 -9.88 -6.06 5.60
C SER A 51 -10.04 -7.58 5.64
N GLN A 52 -11.29 -8.04 5.72
CA GLN A 52 -11.58 -9.48 5.69
C GLN A 52 -11.32 -10.06 4.29
N THR A 53 -10.83 -11.30 4.26
CA THR A 53 -10.59 -12.07 3.03
C THR A 53 -11.46 -13.32 3.04
N GLN A 54 -12.06 -13.61 1.89
CA GLN A 54 -12.98 -14.72 1.67
C GLN A 54 -12.54 -15.57 0.47
N ASP A 55 -11.96 -14.92 -0.54
CA ASP A 55 -11.58 -15.54 -1.80
C ASP A 55 -10.09 -15.28 -2.11
N HIS A 56 -9.48 -16.21 -2.84
CA HIS A 56 -8.03 -16.29 -2.99
C HIS A 56 -7.62 -16.45 -4.45
N LEU A 57 -6.94 -15.45 -5.01
CA LEU A 57 -6.31 -15.54 -6.32
C LEU A 57 -4.84 -15.95 -6.14
N ASP A 58 -4.47 -17.15 -6.59
CA ASP A 58 -3.06 -17.55 -6.66
C ASP A 58 -2.37 -16.80 -7.82
N LEU A 59 -1.84 -15.60 -7.54
CA LEU A 59 -1.24 -14.75 -8.57
C LEU A 59 -0.02 -15.42 -9.21
N THR A 60 0.83 -16.09 -8.42
CA THR A 60 1.97 -16.85 -8.94
C THR A 60 1.52 -17.90 -9.95
N ARG A 61 0.48 -18.67 -9.60
CA ARG A 61 -0.08 -19.69 -10.49
C ARG A 61 -0.70 -19.07 -11.74
N LEU A 62 -1.45 -17.97 -11.61
CA LEU A 62 -2.04 -17.26 -12.76
C LEU A 62 -0.95 -16.87 -13.76
N VAL A 63 0.13 -16.24 -13.28
CA VAL A 63 1.26 -15.82 -14.12
C VAL A 63 1.93 -17.05 -14.75
N SER A 64 2.08 -18.16 -14.01
CA SER A 64 2.63 -19.39 -14.58
C SER A 64 1.75 -20.02 -15.66
N GLU A 65 0.42 -20.01 -15.49
CA GLU A 65 -0.54 -20.52 -16.49
C GLU A 65 -0.56 -19.67 -17.78
N LEU A 66 -0.07 -18.43 -17.73
CA LEU A 66 0.16 -17.60 -18.92
C LEU A 66 1.44 -17.95 -19.69
N GLY A 67 2.27 -18.85 -19.16
CA GLY A 67 3.47 -19.38 -19.82
C GLY A 67 4.80 -18.96 -19.18
N TYR A 68 4.77 -18.18 -18.09
CA TYR A 68 5.97 -17.74 -17.41
C TYR A 68 6.56 -18.82 -16.49
N SER A 69 7.88 -18.85 -16.42
CA SER A 69 8.67 -19.52 -15.39
C SER A 69 8.86 -18.57 -14.21
N VAL A 70 7.96 -18.68 -13.23
CA VAL A 70 7.81 -17.71 -12.13
C VAL A 70 8.68 -18.07 -10.92
N PHE A 71 9.42 -17.09 -10.42
CA PHE A 71 10.05 -17.13 -9.11
C PHE A 71 9.04 -16.79 -8.02
N GLU A 72 8.92 -17.67 -7.02
CA GLU A 72 8.12 -17.46 -5.81
C GLU A 72 8.89 -17.99 -4.60
N HIS A 73 9.13 -17.15 -3.60
CA HIS A 73 9.74 -17.57 -2.33
C HIS A 73 8.85 -18.60 -1.60
N PRO A 74 9.40 -19.72 -1.08
CA PRO A 74 10.83 -20.03 -0.89
C PRO A 74 11.46 -20.90 -1.99
N SER A 75 10.84 -21.03 -3.16
CA SER A 75 11.33 -21.89 -4.24
C SER A 75 12.61 -21.31 -4.86
N ILE A 76 13.78 -21.74 -4.38
CA ILE A 76 15.11 -21.29 -4.84
C ILE A 76 15.78 -22.26 -5.85
N TYR A 77 15.01 -23.13 -6.49
CA TYR A 77 15.58 -24.09 -7.44
C TYR A 77 16.02 -23.38 -8.73
N PRO A 78 17.24 -23.69 -9.25
CA PRO A 78 17.74 -23.06 -10.47
C PRO A 78 16.90 -23.50 -11.67
N ARG A 79 16.13 -22.56 -12.20
CA ARG A 79 15.42 -22.63 -13.49
C ARG A 79 15.73 -21.34 -14.25
N LYS A 80 15.62 -21.36 -15.58
CA LYS A 80 15.53 -20.10 -16.33
C LYS A 80 14.20 -19.46 -15.93
N LEU A 81 14.27 -18.30 -15.29
CA LEU A 81 13.12 -17.55 -14.77
C LEU A 81 12.92 -16.30 -15.63
N ASP A 82 11.67 -16.03 -15.98
CA ASP A 82 11.25 -14.88 -16.80
C ASP A 82 10.14 -14.05 -16.14
N ALA A 83 9.71 -14.44 -14.93
CA ALA A 83 8.90 -13.63 -14.05
C ALA A 83 9.27 -13.85 -12.58
N ALA A 84 9.00 -12.85 -11.73
CA ALA A 84 8.99 -12.99 -10.29
C ALA A 84 7.74 -12.33 -9.71
N VAL A 85 7.06 -13.02 -8.79
CA VAL A 85 5.87 -12.49 -8.11
C VAL A 85 6.18 -12.38 -6.63
N ALA A 86 6.15 -11.16 -6.11
CA ALA A 86 6.44 -10.85 -4.71
C ALA A 86 5.20 -10.26 -4.04
N VAL A 87 4.38 -11.14 -3.47
CA VAL A 87 3.17 -10.78 -2.73
C VAL A 87 3.53 -10.25 -1.34
N SER A 88 2.91 -9.13 -0.94
CA SER A 88 3.06 -8.48 0.37
C SER A 88 1.69 -8.13 0.95
N GLY A 89 1.48 -8.43 2.24
CA GLY A 89 0.18 -8.25 2.92
C GLY A 89 -0.99 -9.04 2.31
N ASN A 90 -0.70 -9.89 1.33
CA ASN A 90 -1.62 -10.64 0.48
C ASN A 90 -2.54 -9.79 -0.43
N ALA A 91 -2.77 -8.50 -0.18
CA ALA A 91 -3.58 -7.67 -1.09
C ALA A 91 -2.76 -6.83 -2.08
N PHE A 92 -1.43 -6.93 -2.05
CA PHE A 92 -0.53 -6.22 -2.96
C PHE A 92 0.58 -7.15 -3.46
N ALA A 93 1.01 -6.98 -4.71
CA ALA A 93 2.14 -7.70 -5.26
C ALA A 93 3.00 -6.81 -6.17
N ASN A 94 4.32 -6.93 -6.03
CA ASN A 94 5.23 -6.54 -7.11
C ASN A 94 5.33 -7.71 -8.10
N VAL A 95 5.23 -7.40 -9.40
CA VAL A 95 5.46 -8.36 -10.47
C VAL A 95 6.61 -7.84 -11.32
N TYR A 96 7.63 -8.68 -11.48
CA TYR A 96 8.80 -8.42 -12.30
C TYR A 96 8.76 -9.37 -13.49
N VAL A 97 9.10 -8.89 -14.67
CA VAL A 97 9.07 -9.65 -15.92
C VAL A 97 10.34 -9.38 -16.72
N ALA A 98 10.90 -10.44 -17.31
CA ALA A 98 12.11 -10.33 -18.10
C ALA A 98 11.80 -9.85 -19.52
N SER A 99 12.62 -8.94 -20.05
CA SER A 99 12.60 -8.56 -21.47
C SER A 99 13.58 -9.43 -22.25
N ASP A 100 13.10 -10.18 -23.23
CA ASP A 100 13.88 -11.17 -23.99
C ASP A 100 14.66 -12.17 -23.09
N GLY A 101 14.13 -12.45 -21.90
CA GLY A 101 14.79 -13.31 -20.90
C GLY A 101 15.97 -12.67 -20.17
N ARG A 102 16.11 -11.33 -20.23
CA ARG A 102 17.12 -10.54 -19.50
C ARG A 102 16.47 -9.70 -18.40
N TRP A 103 17.26 -9.41 -17.37
CA TRP A 103 16.88 -8.68 -16.14
C TRP A 103 17.79 -7.46 -15.92
N GLU A 104 17.97 -6.63 -16.94
CA GLU A 104 18.96 -5.53 -16.90
C GLU A 104 18.37 -4.20 -16.40
N ARG A 105 17.09 -3.97 -16.66
CA ARG A 105 16.38 -2.74 -16.27
C ARG A 105 14.89 -3.02 -16.15
N SER A 106 14.19 -2.07 -15.53
CA SER A 106 12.73 -2.09 -15.54
C SER A 106 12.16 -1.91 -16.95
N LEU A 107 11.08 -2.64 -17.22
CA LEU A 107 10.19 -2.38 -18.33
C LEU A 107 9.28 -1.20 -18.02
N VAL A 108 9.01 -0.38 -19.04
CA VAL A 108 8.19 0.83 -18.94
C VAL A 108 7.28 0.94 -20.16
N GLY A 109 6.09 1.50 -19.94
CA GLY A 109 5.16 1.96 -20.97
C GLY A 109 4.96 0.99 -22.13
N ASP A 110 5.17 1.49 -23.34
CA ASP A 110 4.95 0.78 -24.60
C ASP A 110 5.72 -0.54 -24.71
N GLU A 111 6.89 -0.65 -24.08
CA GLU A 111 7.68 -1.89 -24.07
C GLU A 111 7.00 -2.99 -23.24
N LEU A 112 6.60 -2.65 -22.00
CA LEU A 112 5.85 -3.55 -21.13
C LEU A 112 4.53 -3.98 -21.79
N GLU A 113 3.82 -3.03 -22.38
CA GLU A 113 2.54 -3.27 -23.05
C GLU A 113 2.69 -4.18 -24.27
N ARG A 114 3.72 -3.98 -25.08
CA ARG A 114 3.97 -4.80 -26.28
C ARG A 114 4.43 -6.21 -25.92
N GLU A 115 5.36 -6.36 -24.98
CA GLU A 115 5.98 -7.65 -24.66
C GLU A 115 5.11 -8.52 -23.74
N HIS A 116 4.29 -7.89 -22.90
CA HIS A 116 3.50 -8.56 -21.87
C HIS A 116 2.01 -8.22 -21.93
N GLN A 117 1.49 -7.87 -23.11
CA GLN A 117 0.08 -7.55 -23.33
C GLN A 117 -0.88 -8.57 -22.72
N ARG A 118 -0.62 -9.87 -22.94
CA ARG A 118 -1.47 -10.96 -22.44
C ARG A 118 -1.56 -10.97 -20.91
N LEU A 119 -0.46 -10.66 -20.22
CA LEU A 119 -0.44 -10.56 -18.76
C LEU A 119 -1.28 -9.38 -18.29
N LEU A 120 -1.06 -8.20 -18.88
CA LEU A 120 -1.82 -6.99 -18.53
C LEU A 120 -3.32 -7.15 -18.75
N GLU A 121 -3.73 -7.65 -19.92
CA GLU A 121 -5.14 -7.89 -20.24
C GLU A 121 -5.77 -8.96 -19.33
N THR A 122 -5.01 -10.02 -18.99
CA THR A 122 -5.50 -11.03 -18.04
C THR A 122 -5.74 -10.42 -16.67
N LEU A 123 -4.77 -9.68 -16.13
CA LEU A 123 -4.88 -9.02 -14.82
C LEU A 123 -6.03 -8.01 -14.78
N ARG A 124 -6.15 -7.21 -15.85
CA ARG A 124 -7.18 -6.18 -16.00
C ARG A 124 -8.59 -6.75 -15.82
N HIS A 125 -8.86 -7.92 -16.39
CA HIS A 125 -10.19 -8.55 -16.41
C HIS A 125 -10.41 -9.57 -15.29
N ARG A 126 -9.47 -9.72 -14.34
CA ARG A 126 -9.69 -10.58 -13.18
C ARG A 126 -10.71 -9.92 -12.24
N PRO A 127 -11.77 -10.62 -11.80
CA PRO A 127 -12.71 -10.07 -10.84
C PRO A 127 -12.06 -9.75 -9.50
N GLU A 128 -10.99 -10.46 -9.11
CA GLU A 128 -10.28 -10.31 -7.85
C GLU A 128 -9.31 -9.12 -7.82
N VAL A 129 -8.87 -8.64 -9.00
CA VAL A 129 -7.91 -7.54 -9.14
C VAL A 129 -8.67 -6.21 -9.13
N GLU A 130 -8.22 -5.27 -8.29
CA GLU A 130 -8.76 -3.91 -8.27
C GLU A 130 -8.17 -3.10 -9.43
N TRP A 131 -6.84 -3.08 -9.50
CA TRP A 131 -6.09 -2.52 -10.62
C TRP A 131 -4.66 -3.04 -10.62
N ALA A 132 -4.01 -2.91 -11.77
CA ALA A 132 -2.56 -2.98 -11.90
C ALA A 132 -2.02 -1.59 -12.24
N ALA A 133 -0.80 -1.28 -11.80
CA ALA A 133 -0.14 -0.01 -12.12
C ALA A 133 1.32 -0.24 -12.54
N TYR A 134 1.84 0.61 -13.42
CA TYR A 134 3.20 0.53 -13.94
C TYR A 134 3.70 1.89 -14.43
N ARG A 135 5.02 2.00 -14.64
CA ARG A 135 5.66 3.20 -15.20
C ARG A 135 5.27 3.39 -16.66
N HIS A 136 4.88 4.61 -17.02
CA HIS A 136 4.61 5.03 -18.39
C HIS A 136 5.83 5.79 -18.98
N ASP A 137 5.96 5.84 -20.30
CA ASP A 137 7.15 6.40 -20.98
C ASP A 137 7.41 7.88 -20.68
N ASN A 138 6.36 8.64 -20.35
CA ASN A 138 6.45 10.06 -19.99
C ASN A 138 6.74 10.31 -18.50
N GLY A 139 7.12 9.27 -17.75
CA GLY A 139 7.38 9.33 -16.30
C GLY A 139 6.13 9.35 -15.42
N ALA A 140 4.94 9.20 -16.00
CA ALA A 140 3.71 8.97 -15.23
C ALA A 140 3.62 7.53 -14.72
N VAL A 141 2.69 7.29 -13.82
CA VAL A 141 2.22 5.96 -13.43
C VAL A 141 0.89 5.73 -14.14
N LYS A 142 0.83 4.69 -14.98
CA LYS A 142 -0.38 4.22 -15.62
C LYS A 142 -1.05 3.21 -14.70
N ILE A 143 -2.34 3.40 -14.43
CA ILE A 143 -3.20 2.50 -13.67
C ILE A 143 -4.21 1.90 -14.64
N ILE A 144 -4.36 0.59 -14.66
CA ILE A 144 -5.35 -0.12 -15.49
C ILE A 144 -6.32 -0.87 -14.57
N SER A 145 -7.61 -0.69 -14.84
CA SER A 145 -8.71 -1.44 -14.22
C SER A 145 -9.58 -2.06 -15.31
N ASP A 146 -10.53 -2.91 -14.92
CA ASP A 146 -11.41 -3.64 -15.85
C ASP A 146 -12.01 -2.74 -16.94
N SER A 147 -12.54 -1.59 -16.55
CA SER A 147 -13.27 -0.67 -17.43
C SER A 147 -12.58 0.67 -17.71
N GLY A 148 -11.34 0.88 -17.27
CA GLY A 148 -10.67 2.17 -17.49
C GLY A 148 -9.18 2.19 -17.23
N ALA A 149 -8.57 3.33 -17.51
CA ALA A 149 -7.15 3.58 -17.32
C ALA A 149 -6.91 5.00 -16.81
N GLY A 150 -6.05 5.15 -15.82
CA GLY A 150 -5.65 6.42 -15.22
C GLY A 150 -4.17 6.70 -15.44
N LEU A 151 -3.79 7.98 -15.47
CA LEU A 151 -2.41 8.43 -15.50
C LEU A 151 -2.19 9.43 -14.36
N VAL A 152 -1.28 9.11 -13.45
CA VAL A 152 -0.83 10.01 -12.38
C VAL A 152 0.60 10.43 -12.68
N ARG A 153 0.87 11.74 -12.74
CA ARG A 153 2.24 12.26 -12.92
C ARG A 153 2.55 13.32 -11.87
N ARG A 154 3.65 13.16 -11.16
CA ARG A 154 4.19 14.21 -10.29
C ARG A 154 5.02 15.20 -11.10
N LYS A 155 4.76 16.50 -10.94
CA LYS A 155 5.54 17.61 -11.52
C LYS A 155 5.81 18.65 -10.44
N GLY A 156 6.99 18.56 -9.81
CA GLY A 156 7.28 19.34 -8.60
C GLY A 156 6.31 18.97 -7.48
N GLU A 157 5.68 19.97 -6.89
CA GLU A 157 4.72 19.85 -5.77
C GLU A 157 3.28 19.60 -6.23
N ARG A 158 3.08 19.17 -7.48
CA ARG A 158 1.74 18.93 -8.04
C ARG A 158 1.60 17.54 -8.65
N PHE A 159 0.43 16.95 -8.46
CA PHE A 159 -0.04 15.77 -9.15
C PHE A 159 -0.93 16.16 -10.31
N ILE A 160 -0.61 15.64 -11.50
CA ILE A 160 -1.44 15.75 -12.69
C ILE A 160 -2.12 14.40 -12.87
N TYR A 161 -3.44 14.39 -12.77
CA TYR A 161 -4.26 13.18 -12.94
C TYR A 161 -5.24 13.33 -14.10
N SER A 162 -5.40 12.26 -14.87
CA SER A 162 -6.42 12.10 -15.91
C SER A 162 -6.77 10.63 -16.09
N TYR A 163 -7.94 10.32 -16.61
CA TYR A 163 -8.33 8.94 -16.94
C TYR A 163 -9.16 8.83 -18.22
N GLU A 164 -9.24 7.62 -18.75
CA GLU A 164 -10.09 7.20 -19.86
C GLU A 164 -10.99 6.04 -19.42
N GLY A 165 -12.24 5.99 -19.91
CA GLY A 165 -13.23 5.01 -19.45
C GLY A 165 -13.71 5.32 -18.03
N SER A 166 -13.70 4.33 -17.15
CA SER A 166 -13.98 4.52 -15.72
C SER A 166 -12.74 5.02 -14.96
N ASP A 167 -12.93 5.94 -14.02
CA ASP A 167 -11.87 6.42 -13.10
C ASP A 167 -11.37 5.28 -12.18
N PRO A 168 -10.13 4.78 -12.32
CA PRO A 168 -9.62 3.70 -11.46
C PRO A 168 -9.40 4.11 -10.01
N LEU A 169 -9.25 5.42 -9.74
CA LEU A 169 -9.00 5.96 -8.40
C LEU A 169 -10.24 6.57 -7.77
N GLU A 170 -11.35 6.64 -8.50
CA GLU A 170 -12.64 7.16 -8.05
C GLU A 170 -12.53 8.54 -7.36
N LEU A 171 -11.72 9.43 -7.94
CA LEU A 171 -11.43 10.74 -7.34
C LEU A 171 -12.57 11.75 -7.53
N GLY A 172 -13.54 11.43 -8.40
CA GLY A 172 -14.71 12.29 -8.63
C GLY A 172 -14.44 13.52 -9.51
N PHE A 173 -13.27 13.58 -10.16
CA PHE A 173 -12.91 14.62 -11.13
C PHE A 173 -12.16 14.02 -12.33
N SER A 174 -12.45 14.51 -13.54
CA SER A 174 -11.94 13.94 -14.80
C SER A 174 -10.49 14.29 -15.12
N SER A 175 -10.05 15.49 -14.73
CA SER A 175 -8.67 15.92 -14.85
C SER A 175 -8.39 16.98 -13.79
N ALA A 176 -7.32 16.81 -13.02
CA ALA A 176 -6.94 17.77 -12.00
C ALA A 176 -5.42 17.95 -11.91
N SER A 177 -5.04 19.18 -11.59
CA SER A 177 -3.70 19.53 -11.12
C SER A 177 -3.83 19.81 -9.63
N VAL A 178 -3.49 18.82 -8.80
CA VAL A 178 -3.68 18.86 -7.35
C VAL A 178 -2.35 19.20 -6.68
N HIS A 179 -2.34 20.15 -5.74
CA HIS A 179 -1.13 20.43 -4.97
C HIS A 179 -0.88 19.32 -3.94
N GLU A 180 0.38 18.96 -3.67
CA GLU A 180 0.71 17.84 -2.78
C GLU A 180 0.20 18.01 -1.35
N SER A 181 0.09 19.27 -0.89
CA SER A 181 -0.48 19.61 0.42
C SER A 181 -1.99 19.39 0.52
N GLU A 182 -2.70 19.36 -0.62
CA GLU A 182 -4.16 19.20 -0.71
C GLU A 182 -4.55 17.75 -1.04
N ALA A 183 -3.63 16.97 -1.63
CA ALA A 183 -3.91 15.64 -2.15
C ALA A 183 -4.48 14.67 -1.10
N LEU A 184 -3.96 14.71 0.13
CA LEU A 184 -4.46 13.86 1.21
C LEU A 184 -5.89 14.25 1.59
N GLU A 185 -6.16 15.54 1.78
CA GLU A 185 -7.48 16.04 2.16
C GLU A 185 -8.54 15.73 1.10
N LEU A 186 -8.17 15.85 -0.19
CA LEU A 186 -9.07 15.51 -1.30
C LEU A 186 -9.41 14.02 -1.37
N THR A 187 -8.48 13.14 -0.96
CA THR A 187 -8.62 11.70 -1.17
C THR A 187 -9.00 10.93 0.09
N ILE A 188 -8.87 11.52 1.28
CA ILE A 188 -8.98 10.80 2.55
C ILE A 188 -10.33 10.11 2.72
N ASP A 189 -11.43 10.70 2.23
CA ASP A 189 -12.78 10.12 2.38
C ASP A 189 -13.20 9.21 1.22
N GLY A 190 -12.38 9.12 0.17
CA GLY A 190 -12.58 8.23 -0.96
C GLY A 190 -12.25 6.76 -0.65
N ARG A 191 -12.37 5.92 -1.69
CA ARG A 191 -12.02 4.49 -1.60
C ARG A 191 -10.51 4.27 -1.48
N PHE A 192 -9.71 5.11 -2.12
CA PHE A 192 -8.26 5.01 -2.17
C PHE A 192 -7.59 6.28 -1.60
N PRO A 193 -7.53 6.42 -0.27
CA PRO A 193 -6.93 7.60 0.35
C PRO A 193 -5.45 7.70 0.02
N ASP A 194 -5.00 8.93 -0.22
CA ASP A 194 -3.62 9.30 -0.55
C ASP A 194 -3.07 8.67 -1.86
N ALA A 195 -3.93 8.08 -2.70
CA ALA A 195 -3.49 7.30 -3.87
C ALA A 195 -2.55 8.05 -4.81
N LEU A 196 -2.74 9.37 -4.99
CA LEU A 196 -1.89 10.20 -5.84
C LEU A 196 -0.42 10.20 -5.36
N GLU A 197 -0.20 10.38 -4.06
CA GLU A 197 1.14 10.33 -3.46
C GLU A 197 1.68 8.89 -3.48
N GLN A 198 0.89 7.92 -3.00
CA GLN A 198 1.33 6.53 -2.86
C GLN A 198 1.78 5.91 -4.19
N LEU A 199 1.00 6.11 -5.25
CA LEU A 199 1.35 5.61 -6.59
C LEU A 199 2.56 6.34 -7.16
N SER A 200 2.63 7.66 -7.01
CA SER A 200 3.79 8.43 -7.47
C SER A 200 5.06 8.02 -6.74
N GLN A 201 4.98 7.77 -5.43
CA GLN A 201 6.12 7.48 -4.57
C GLN A 201 6.65 6.06 -4.77
N ILE A 202 5.78 5.04 -4.86
CA ILE A 202 6.24 3.65 -4.97
C ILE A 202 7.12 3.44 -6.20
N PHE A 203 6.78 4.07 -7.33
CA PHE A 203 7.54 3.96 -8.57
C PHE A 203 8.83 4.79 -8.63
N THR A 204 9.15 5.57 -7.58
CA THR A 204 10.47 6.21 -7.44
C THR A 204 11.58 5.22 -7.03
N SER A 205 11.21 4.04 -6.50
CA SER A 205 12.17 3.03 -6.11
C SER A 205 12.53 2.10 -7.28
N GLU A 206 13.83 1.89 -7.49
CA GLU A 206 14.36 0.86 -8.42
C GLU A 206 13.99 -0.56 -7.99
N ARG A 207 13.53 -0.76 -6.74
CA ARG A 207 13.07 -2.06 -6.24
C ARG A 207 11.63 -2.38 -6.59
N THR A 208 10.86 -1.41 -7.07
CA THR A 208 9.46 -1.63 -7.45
C THR A 208 9.38 -2.45 -8.73
N GLY A 209 8.44 -3.39 -8.76
CA GLY A 209 8.17 -4.25 -9.91
C GLY A 209 7.98 -3.48 -11.22
N ASP A 210 8.08 -4.19 -12.33
CA ASP A 210 7.71 -3.64 -13.65
C ASP A 210 6.24 -3.22 -13.67
N LEU A 211 5.41 -3.96 -12.93
CA LEU A 211 4.09 -3.55 -12.51
C LEU A 211 3.84 -3.94 -11.05
N VAL A 212 2.86 -3.27 -10.44
CA VAL A 212 2.27 -3.66 -9.16
C VAL A 212 0.81 -4.04 -9.36
N VAL A 213 0.31 -4.96 -8.55
CA VAL A 213 -1.07 -5.46 -8.63
C VAL A 213 -1.69 -5.35 -7.25
N THR A 214 -2.94 -4.88 -7.17
CA THR A 214 -3.73 -4.88 -5.94
C THR A 214 -5.00 -5.69 -6.09
N SER A 215 -5.42 -6.37 -5.02
CA SER A 215 -6.71 -7.06 -4.97
C SER A 215 -7.82 -6.13 -4.51
N LYS A 216 -9.06 -6.45 -4.90
CA LYS A 216 -10.27 -5.84 -4.31
C LYS A 216 -10.43 -6.29 -2.86
N PRO A 217 -11.08 -5.49 -2.00
CA PRO A 217 -11.50 -5.94 -0.67
C PRO A 217 -12.29 -7.25 -0.74
N GLY A 218 -12.04 -8.18 0.19
CA GLY A 218 -12.61 -9.53 0.16
C GLY A 218 -11.73 -10.57 -0.55
N TYR A 219 -10.80 -10.13 -1.40
CA TYR A 219 -9.87 -10.98 -2.14
C TYR A 219 -8.44 -10.80 -1.66
N ASP A 220 -7.61 -11.81 -1.92
CA ASP A 220 -6.17 -11.69 -1.84
C ASP A 220 -5.46 -12.31 -3.06
N LEU A 221 -4.15 -12.13 -3.13
CA LEU A 221 -3.25 -12.53 -4.21
C LEU A 221 -2.41 -13.76 -3.83
N ARG A 222 -2.79 -14.48 -2.76
CA ARG A 222 -2.10 -15.67 -2.28
C ARG A 222 -3.03 -16.88 -2.33
N GLY A 223 -2.54 -17.95 -2.95
CA GLY A 223 -3.32 -19.17 -3.16
C GLY A 223 -3.19 -20.24 -2.08
N LYS A 224 -3.59 -21.47 -2.46
CA LYS A 224 -3.69 -22.69 -1.64
C LYS A 224 -2.43 -23.15 -0.91
N ARG A 225 -1.30 -22.45 -1.08
CA ARG A 225 -0.02 -22.74 -0.42
C ARG A 225 0.13 -22.04 0.93
N GLU A 226 -0.80 -21.17 1.29
CA GLU A 226 -0.79 -20.50 2.59
C GLU A 226 -1.50 -21.34 3.66
N TRP A 227 -0.73 -21.77 4.67
CA TRP A 227 -1.24 -22.56 5.79
C TRP A 227 -0.90 -21.88 7.12
N PRO A 228 -1.89 -21.54 7.96
CA PRO A 228 -3.33 -21.61 7.69
C PRO A 228 -3.77 -20.59 6.63
N GLU A 229 -4.90 -20.88 5.98
CA GLU A 229 -5.57 -19.95 5.07
C GLU A 229 -5.79 -18.59 5.76
N HIS A 230 -5.42 -17.51 5.10
CA HIS A 230 -5.62 -16.17 5.64
C HIS A 230 -7.07 -15.73 5.50
N ARG A 231 -7.63 -15.23 6.60
CA ARG A 231 -9.00 -14.71 6.68
C ARG A 231 -9.04 -13.19 6.62
N SER A 232 -7.89 -12.55 6.41
CA SER A 232 -7.77 -11.11 6.30
C SER A 232 -6.45 -10.69 5.66
N SER A 233 -6.48 -9.61 4.88
CA SER A 233 -5.35 -9.09 4.11
C SER A 233 -5.16 -7.58 4.29
N HIS A 234 -3.99 -7.08 3.89
CA HIS A 234 -3.61 -5.68 3.89
C HIS A 234 -2.65 -5.36 2.73
N GLY A 235 -2.26 -4.09 2.58
CA GLY A 235 -1.26 -3.66 1.59
C GLY A 235 -1.82 -3.08 0.29
N ALA A 236 -3.10 -3.31 -0.03
CA ALA A 236 -3.79 -2.56 -1.10
C ALA A 236 -4.03 -1.09 -0.70
N LEU A 237 -4.32 -0.22 -1.67
CA LEU A 237 -4.63 1.20 -1.42
C LEU A 237 -6.04 1.46 -0.88
N CYS A 238 -6.86 0.42 -0.68
CA CYS A 238 -8.21 0.63 -0.14
C CYS A 238 -8.16 1.27 1.26
N ARG A 239 -9.17 2.07 1.58
CA ARG A 239 -9.27 2.81 2.84
C ARG A 239 -9.13 1.93 4.08
N GLU A 240 -9.59 0.69 4.05
CA GLU A 240 -9.48 -0.28 5.14
C GLU A 240 -8.03 -0.63 5.49
N HIS A 241 -7.11 -0.55 4.51
CA HIS A 241 -5.69 -0.84 4.70
C HIS A 241 -4.86 0.42 4.95
N MET A 242 -5.26 1.54 4.38
CA MET A 242 -4.49 2.79 4.43
C MET A 242 -4.82 3.67 5.64
N LYS A 243 -6.06 3.63 6.16
CA LYS A 243 -6.44 4.43 7.33
C LYS A 243 -5.98 3.76 8.62
N VAL A 244 -5.20 4.50 9.40
CA VAL A 244 -4.69 4.05 10.71
C VAL A 244 -4.91 5.13 11.76
N PRO A 245 -5.08 4.76 13.04
CA PRO A 245 -5.13 5.75 14.11
C PRO A 245 -3.74 6.36 14.34
N ILE A 246 -3.71 7.64 14.69
CA ILE A 246 -2.59 8.29 15.37
C ILE A 246 -3.16 8.92 16.63
N LEU A 247 -2.75 8.39 17.78
CA LEU A 247 -3.20 8.84 19.10
C LEU A 247 -2.02 9.47 19.83
N SER A 248 -2.26 10.56 20.56
CA SER A 248 -1.28 11.17 21.45
C SER A 248 -1.89 11.44 22.82
N ASN A 249 -1.07 11.34 23.87
CA ASN A 249 -1.44 11.81 25.21
C ASN A 249 -1.37 13.35 25.35
N ARG A 250 -0.94 14.05 24.31
CA ARG A 250 -0.91 15.51 24.20
C ARG A 250 -1.81 15.94 23.04
N PRO A 251 -2.58 17.04 23.18
CA PRO A 251 -3.33 17.60 22.05
C PRO A 251 -2.37 17.96 20.91
N LEU A 252 -2.69 17.50 19.70
CA LEU A 252 -1.99 17.86 18.47
C LEU A 252 -2.68 19.07 17.83
N SER A 253 -1.95 19.93 17.14
CA SER A 253 -2.47 21.16 16.51
C SER A 253 -3.04 20.95 15.11
N ALA A 254 -2.79 19.77 14.50
CA ALA A 254 -3.27 19.46 13.17
C ALA A 254 -4.82 19.42 13.11
N SER A 255 -5.39 20.20 12.19
CA SER A 255 -6.84 20.32 11.98
C SER A 255 -7.42 19.44 10.87
N GLY A 256 -6.57 18.66 10.18
CA GLY A 256 -6.96 17.85 9.02
C GLY A 256 -6.28 16.48 9.02
N PRO A 257 -6.38 15.71 7.92
CA PRO A 257 -5.74 14.42 7.84
C PRO A 257 -4.22 14.54 7.87
N VAL A 258 -3.59 13.52 8.45
CA VAL A 258 -2.15 13.44 8.68
C VAL A 258 -1.63 12.09 8.16
N ARG A 259 -0.33 12.01 7.89
CA ARG A 259 0.33 10.77 7.45
C ARG A 259 1.15 10.17 8.59
N THR A 260 1.39 8.87 8.56
CA THR A 260 2.27 8.22 9.54
C THR A 260 3.71 8.74 9.50
N VAL A 261 4.16 9.28 8.36
CA VAL A 261 5.47 9.97 8.26
C VAL A 261 5.56 11.23 9.12
N ASP A 262 4.43 11.82 9.52
CA ASP A 262 4.38 13.00 10.41
C ASP A 262 4.74 12.66 11.86
N ILE A 263 4.73 11.38 12.24
CA ILE A 263 5.06 10.92 13.60
C ILE A 263 6.52 11.23 13.94
N PHE A 264 7.45 10.95 13.02
CA PHE A 264 8.88 11.17 13.25
C PHE A 264 9.23 12.65 13.53
N PRO A 265 8.88 13.63 12.67
CA PRO A 265 9.14 15.04 12.96
C PRO A 265 8.47 15.51 14.26
N THR A 266 7.26 15.02 14.57
CA THR A 266 6.56 15.35 15.82
C THR A 266 7.33 14.87 17.05
N ILE A 267 7.87 13.64 17.01
CA ILE A 267 8.72 13.09 18.09
C ILE A 267 10.04 13.85 18.18
N ALA A 268 10.68 14.17 17.04
CA ALA A 268 11.93 14.92 17.01
C ALA A 268 11.76 16.29 17.68
N GLU A 269 10.71 17.03 17.34
CA GLU A 269 10.39 18.31 17.98
C GLU A 269 10.05 18.15 19.47
N SER A 270 9.36 17.06 19.85
CA SER A 270 9.09 16.76 21.27
C SER A 270 10.35 16.56 22.12
N LEU A 271 11.47 16.23 21.47
CA LEU A 271 12.77 15.96 22.07
C LEU A 271 13.76 17.13 21.85
N ASP A 272 13.29 18.26 21.32
CA ASP A 272 14.12 19.41 20.93
C ASP A 272 15.25 19.02 19.95
N LEU A 273 14.99 18.07 19.05
CA LEU A 273 15.94 17.59 18.05
C LEU A 273 15.74 18.28 16.71
N THR A 274 16.79 18.89 16.18
CA THR A 274 16.82 19.45 14.82
C THR A 274 17.37 18.42 13.83
N SER A 275 16.62 18.14 12.77
CA SER A 275 17.12 17.27 11.71
C SER A 275 18.22 17.94 10.89
N THR A 276 19.29 17.19 10.60
CA THR A 276 20.39 17.63 9.71
C THR A 276 20.14 17.26 8.25
N LYS A 277 19.04 16.55 7.97
CA LYS A 277 18.64 16.12 6.63
C LYS A 277 17.16 16.43 6.39
N PRO A 278 16.72 16.53 5.13
CA PRO A 278 15.30 16.54 4.82
C PRO A 278 14.63 15.30 5.41
N ILE A 279 13.54 15.50 6.14
CA ILE A 279 12.71 14.42 6.69
C ILE A 279 11.34 14.50 6.02
N PRO A 280 10.76 13.37 5.61
CA PRO A 280 9.39 13.35 5.12
C PRO A 280 8.42 13.67 6.26
N GLY A 281 7.26 14.22 5.89
CA GLY A 281 6.23 14.63 6.83
C GLY A 281 6.50 15.99 7.48
N ARG A 282 5.56 16.40 8.31
CA ARG A 282 5.61 17.64 9.09
C ARG A 282 5.27 17.35 10.54
N SER A 283 5.78 18.19 11.43
CA SER A 283 5.39 18.13 12.84
C SER A 283 3.90 18.42 12.99
N LEU A 284 3.27 17.74 13.95
CA LEU A 284 1.85 17.89 14.29
C LEU A 284 1.60 18.87 15.45
N TRP A 285 2.63 19.59 15.89
CA TRP A 285 2.55 20.68 16.87
C TRP A 285 2.06 21.99 16.29
#